data_AF-A0A662D9Y9-F1
#
_entry.id   AF-A0A662D9Y9-F1
#
_cell.length_a   1.000
_cell.length_b   1.000
_cell.length_c   1.000
_cell.angle_alpha   90.00
_cell.angle_beta   90.00
_cell.angle_gamma   90.00
#
_symmetry.space_group_name_H-M   'P 1'
#
loop_
_entity.id
_entity.type
_entity.pdbx_description
1 polymer ?
#
loop_
_entity_poly.entity_id
_entity_poly.type
_entity_poly.pdbx_seq_one_letter_code
_entity_poly.pdbx_strand_id
1 'polypeptide(L)'
;MRAVALSAKWNPKNDFRLNPKDIEGKLTYLGSKVWRDPVLQLVEKSVPEIGPTEVLIRVKACGICGSDVHMAQKDNEEYILYPGLTAFPVTLGHEFSGIIVKAGKEAFNKRTGKPFKEGDIVTSEEM
;
A
#
# COMPACT_ATOMS: atom_id res chain seq x y z
N MET A 1 -14.81 4.55 -6.95
CA MET A 1 -13.55 4.50 -7.72
C MET A 1 -12.97 3.11 -7.55
N ARG A 2 -12.29 2.57 -8.56
CA ARG A 2 -11.76 1.21 -8.48
C ARG A 2 -10.29 1.20 -8.08
N ALA A 3 -9.90 0.23 -7.26
CA ALA A 3 -8.52 0.02 -6.83
C ALA A 3 -8.20 -1.48 -6.78
N VAL A 4 -6.95 -1.85 -7.04
CA VAL A 4 -6.46 -3.22 -6.86
C VAL A 4 -6.11 -3.40 -5.39
N ALA A 5 -6.82 -4.29 -4.70
CA ALA A 5 -6.60 -4.58 -3.29
C ALA A 5 -6.23 -6.04 -3.08
N LEU A 6 -5.32 -6.28 -2.14
CA LEU A 6 -4.96 -7.61 -1.67
C LEU A 6 -5.50 -7.82 -0.25
N SER A 7 -6.16 -8.95 -0.06
CA SER A 7 -6.60 -9.45 1.24
C SER A 7 -6.00 -10.82 1.48
N ALA A 8 -5.71 -11.17 2.73
CA ALA A 8 -5.30 -12.52 3.12
C ALA A 8 -5.83 -12.83 4.52
N LYS A 9 -5.84 -14.11 4.88
CA LYS A 9 -6.26 -14.56 6.21
C LYS A 9 -5.10 -14.47 7.18
N TRP A 10 -5.36 -13.94 8.37
CA TRP A 10 -4.44 -14.04 9.50
C TRP A 10 -4.44 -15.49 10.01
N ASN A 11 -3.40 -16.25 9.68
CA ASN A 11 -3.26 -17.65 10.13
C ASN A 11 -1.80 -17.99 10.43
N PRO A 12 -1.22 -17.47 11.53
CA PRO A 12 0.20 -17.61 11.82
C PRO A 12 0.70 -19.04 11.90
N LYS A 13 1.94 -19.27 11.41
CA LYS A 13 2.66 -20.53 11.60
C LYS A 13 2.92 -20.77 13.10
N ASN A 14 3.06 -22.03 13.51
CA ASN A 14 3.19 -22.40 14.93
C ASN A 14 4.41 -21.78 15.64
N ASP A 15 5.46 -21.45 14.89
CA ASP A 15 6.69 -20.80 15.36
C ASP A 15 6.58 -19.27 15.45
N PHE A 16 5.51 -18.67 14.90
CA PHE A 16 5.29 -17.23 14.97
C PHE A 16 5.00 -16.75 16.39
N ARG A 17 5.56 -15.59 16.74
CA ARG A 17 5.28 -14.86 17.98
C ARG A 17 5.06 -13.41 17.63
N LEU A 18 4.01 -12.81 18.18
CA LEU A 18 3.74 -11.38 18.03
C LEU A 18 4.92 -10.58 18.58
N ASN A 19 5.47 -9.68 17.77
CA ASN A 19 6.43 -8.69 18.24
C ASN A 19 5.69 -7.41 18.72
N PRO A 20 6.35 -6.50 19.47
CA PRO A 20 5.71 -5.31 20.03
C PRO A 20 5.12 -4.33 19.00
N LYS A 21 5.49 -4.43 17.72
CA LYS A 21 4.99 -3.59 16.63
C LYS A 21 3.94 -4.29 15.76
N ASP A 22 3.73 -5.59 15.95
CA ASP A 22 2.65 -6.31 15.27
C ASP A 22 1.30 -5.92 15.88
N ILE A 23 0.25 -5.97 15.06
CA ILE A 23 -1.13 -5.79 15.48
C ILE A 23 -1.88 -7.05 15.09
N GLU A 24 -2.27 -7.84 16.09
CA GLU A 24 -2.95 -9.11 15.87
C GLU A 24 -4.16 -8.96 14.95
N GLY A 25 -4.24 -9.81 13.93
CA GLY A 25 -5.30 -9.80 12.93
C GLY A 25 -5.21 -8.68 11.90
N LYS A 26 -4.22 -7.78 11.97
CA LYS A 26 -4.16 -6.56 11.14
C LYS A 26 -2.81 -6.30 10.48
N LEU A 27 -1.70 -6.42 11.21
CA LEU A 27 -0.37 -6.02 10.76
C LEU A 27 0.69 -6.94 11.33
N THR A 28 1.66 -7.33 10.51
CA THR A 28 2.88 -7.97 10.99
C THR A 28 4.11 -7.54 10.21
N TYR A 29 5.27 -7.57 10.87
CA TYR A 29 6.59 -7.43 10.23
C TYR A 29 7.11 -8.72 9.58
N LEU A 30 6.40 -9.85 9.77
CA LEU A 30 6.79 -11.18 9.27
C LEU A 30 5.71 -11.77 8.36
N GLY A 31 5.42 -11.11 7.24
CA GLY A 31 4.27 -11.43 6.37
C GLY A 31 4.12 -12.92 6.01
N SER A 32 5.18 -13.54 5.48
CA SER A 32 5.21 -14.97 5.11
C SER A 32 5.01 -15.96 6.28
N LYS A 33 5.13 -15.51 7.52
CA LYS A 33 4.85 -16.32 8.72
C LYS A 33 3.40 -16.22 9.17
N VAL A 34 2.61 -15.30 8.62
CA VAL A 34 1.27 -14.94 9.13
C VAL A 34 0.18 -15.07 8.09
N TRP A 35 0.36 -14.44 6.94
CA TRP A 35 -0.72 -14.27 5.97
C TRP A 35 -0.84 -15.48 5.05
N ARG A 36 -2.05 -16.02 4.95
CA ARG A 36 -2.39 -17.21 4.17
C ARG A 36 -3.56 -16.92 3.23
N ASP A 37 -3.62 -17.65 2.12
CA ASP A 37 -4.67 -17.52 1.09
C ASP A 37 -4.84 -16.08 0.57
N PRO A 38 -3.78 -15.43 0.02
CA PRO A 38 -3.90 -14.11 -0.59
C PRO A 38 -4.89 -14.13 -1.76
N VAL A 39 -5.69 -13.06 -1.82
CA VAL A 39 -6.68 -12.81 -2.87
C VAL A 39 -6.50 -11.39 -3.36
N LEU A 40 -6.17 -11.25 -4.65
CA LEU A 40 -6.01 -9.97 -5.34
C LEU A 40 -7.28 -9.67 -6.15
N GLN A 41 -7.90 -8.52 -5.90
CA GLN A 41 -9.18 -8.15 -6.50
C GLN A 41 -9.25 -6.68 -6.87
N LEU A 42 -10.06 -6.37 -7.89
CA LEU A 42 -10.49 -5.01 -8.17
C LEU A 42 -11.71 -4.70 -7.30
N VAL A 43 -11.59 -3.71 -6.41
CA VAL A 43 -12.63 -3.32 -5.46
C VAL A 43 -13.08 -1.87 -5.66
N GLU A 44 -14.33 -1.58 -5.33
CA GLU A 44 -14.83 -0.20 -5.25
C GLU A 44 -14.43 0.46 -3.92
N LYS A 45 -14.01 1.73 -3.99
CA LYS A 45 -13.66 2.59 -2.86
C LYS A 45 -14.19 4.01 -3.09
N SER A 46 -14.43 4.75 -2.01
CA SER A 46 -14.64 6.19 -2.09
C SER A 46 -13.36 6.88 -2.59
N VAL A 47 -13.51 8.03 -3.24
CA VAL A 47 -12.35 8.90 -3.51
C VAL A 47 -11.85 9.44 -2.17
N PRO A 48 -10.53 9.40 -1.88
CA PRO A 48 -10.00 9.87 -0.61
C PRO A 48 -10.29 11.36 -0.38
N GLU A 49 -10.62 11.71 0.85
CA GLU A 49 -10.56 13.09 1.33
C GLU A 49 -9.12 13.40 1.76
N ILE A 50 -8.69 14.65 1.63
CA ILE A 50 -7.33 15.08 1.98
C ILE A 50 -7.34 16.02 3.17
N GLY A 51 -6.34 15.87 4.03
CA GLY A 51 -5.99 16.82 5.09
C GLY A 51 -5.19 18.03 4.61
N PRO A 52 -4.82 18.93 5.53
CA PRO A 52 -4.13 20.20 5.21
C PRO A 52 -2.75 20.03 4.55
N THR A 53 -2.03 18.96 4.87
CA THR A 53 -0.65 18.69 4.38
C THR A 53 -0.60 17.66 3.26
N GLU A 54 -1.75 17.14 2.83
CA GLU A 54 -1.85 16.04 1.88
C GLU A 54 -2.21 16.52 0.47
N VAL A 55 -1.98 15.65 -0.51
CA VAL A 55 -2.38 15.87 -1.91
C VAL A 55 -3.18 14.67 -2.41
N LEU A 56 -4.18 14.91 -3.24
CA LEU A 56 -4.87 13.87 -3.99
C LEU A 56 -4.23 13.75 -5.36
N ILE A 57 -3.73 12.55 -5.67
CA ILE A 57 -3.04 12.27 -6.93
C ILE A 57 -3.95 11.40 -7.81
N ARG A 58 -4.16 11.85 -9.05
CA ARG A 58 -4.69 10.99 -10.11
C ARG A 58 -3.54 10.19 -10.69
N VAL A 59 -3.41 8.94 -10.23
CA VAL A 59 -2.40 7.99 -10.73
C VAL A 59 -2.55 7.81 -12.24
N LYS A 60 -1.43 7.87 -12.96
CA LYS A 60 -1.35 7.72 -14.42
C LYS A 60 -0.65 6.43 -14.82
N ALA A 61 0.39 6.05 -14.10
CA ALA A 61 1.08 4.78 -14.25
C ALA A 61 1.49 4.26 -12.88
N CYS A 62 1.54 2.94 -12.72
CA CYS A 62 2.07 2.26 -11.56
C CYS A 62 2.75 0.97 -12.00
N GLY A 63 4.02 0.80 -11.68
CA GLY A 63 4.79 -0.42 -11.92
C GLY A 63 4.31 -1.56 -11.02
N ILE A 64 4.58 -2.79 -11.45
CA ILE A 64 4.39 -3.99 -10.61
C ILE A 64 5.76 -4.37 -10.08
N CYS A 65 5.95 -4.25 -8.78
CA CYS A 65 7.19 -4.64 -8.12
C CYS A 65 7.21 -6.16 -7.90
N GLY A 66 8.41 -6.74 -7.76
CA GLY A 66 8.55 -8.14 -7.34
C GLY A 66 7.90 -8.41 -5.97
N SER A 67 7.85 -7.41 -5.09
CA SER A 67 7.16 -7.52 -3.78
C SER A 67 5.64 -7.64 -3.94
N ASP A 68 5.02 -6.94 -4.90
CA ASP A 68 3.59 -7.09 -5.20
C ASP A 68 3.28 -8.53 -5.65
N VAL A 69 4.14 -9.08 -6.51
CA VAL A 69 4.06 -10.48 -6.95
C VAL A 69 4.20 -11.42 -5.76
N HIS A 70 5.22 -11.25 -4.91
CA HIS A 70 5.46 -12.11 -3.75
C HIS A 70 4.37 -12.00 -2.66
N MET A 71 3.67 -10.86 -2.54
CA MET A 71 2.51 -10.73 -1.65
C MET A 71 1.29 -11.50 -2.17
N ALA A 72 1.14 -11.62 -3.50
CA ALA A 72 0.05 -12.36 -4.13
C ALA A 72 0.38 -13.85 -4.40
N GLN A 73 1.65 -14.21 -4.44
CA GLN A 73 2.13 -15.57 -4.67
C GLN A 73 2.17 -16.38 -3.37
N LYS A 74 1.92 -17.69 -3.50
CA LYS A 74 1.80 -18.63 -2.39
C LYS A 74 2.93 -19.66 -2.38
N ASP A 75 3.34 -20.08 -1.18
CA ASP A 75 4.08 -21.33 -0.97
C ASP A 75 3.14 -22.55 -1.02
N ASN A 76 3.69 -23.76 -0.85
CA ASN A 76 2.92 -25.01 -0.87
C ASN A 76 1.91 -25.15 0.30
N GLU A 77 2.04 -24.32 1.33
CA GLU A 77 1.15 -24.27 2.49
C GLU A 77 0.14 -23.11 2.38
N GLU A 78 0.09 -22.43 1.23
CA GLU A 78 -0.76 -21.28 0.91
C GLU A 78 -0.37 -19.95 1.60
N TYR A 79 0.81 -19.86 2.20
CA TYR A 79 1.32 -18.62 2.79
C TYR A 79 1.91 -17.70 1.73
N ILE A 80 1.80 -16.38 1.94
CA ILE A 80 2.45 -15.41 1.03
C ILE A 80 3.97 -15.61 1.01
N LEU A 81 4.62 -15.33 -0.11
CA LEU A 81 6.10 -15.40 -0.19
C LEU A 81 6.79 -14.17 0.40
N TYR A 82 6.13 -13.00 0.40
CA TYR A 82 6.74 -11.76 0.87
C TYR A 82 6.99 -11.80 2.39
N PRO A 83 8.25 -11.64 2.86
CA PRO A 83 8.59 -11.87 4.27
C PRO A 83 8.40 -10.64 5.16
N GLY A 84 8.25 -9.45 4.58
CA GLY A 84 8.36 -8.18 5.31
C GLY A 84 7.05 -7.67 5.93
N LEU A 85 7.07 -6.37 6.21
CA LEU A 85 5.93 -5.62 6.75
C LEU A 85 4.72 -5.70 5.83
N THR A 86 3.60 -6.17 6.37
CA THR A 86 2.33 -6.32 5.65
C THR A 86 1.17 -6.09 6.59
N ALA A 87 0.13 -5.42 6.08
CA ALA A 87 -1.14 -5.25 6.75
C ALA A 87 -2.25 -5.44 5.73
N PHE A 88 -3.18 -6.37 5.96
CA PHE A 88 -4.24 -6.68 5.00
C PHE A 88 -5.63 -6.49 5.61
N PRO A 89 -6.62 -6.05 4.80
CA PRO A 89 -6.54 -5.75 3.37
C PRO A 89 -5.86 -4.41 3.03
N VAL A 90 -5.21 -4.30 1.87
CA VAL A 90 -4.50 -3.08 1.42
C VAL A 90 -4.65 -2.84 -0.08
N THR A 91 -4.62 -1.58 -0.51
CA THR A 91 -4.43 -1.23 -1.93
C THR A 91 -2.94 -1.42 -2.29
N LEU A 92 -2.62 -2.20 -3.32
CA LEU A 92 -1.23 -2.40 -3.77
C LEU A 92 -0.76 -1.30 -4.74
N GLY A 93 0.55 -1.31 -5.03
CA GLY A 93 1.21 -0.42 -5.98
C GLY A 93 1.89 0.77 -5.30
N HIS A 94 3.21 0.79 -5.35
CA HIS A 94 4.07 1.84 -4.76
C HIS A 94 5.05 2.46 -5.77
N GLU A 95 5.11 1.94 -7.00
CA GLU A 95 5.98 2.46 -8.07
C GLU A 95 5.18 3.35 -9.04
N PHE A 96 4.60 4.44 -8.55
CA PHE A 96 3.62 5.21 -9.31
C PHE A 96 4.07 6.61 -9.74
N SER A 97 3.45 7.12 -10.80
CA SER A 97 3.48 8.55 -11.14
C SER A 97 2.08 9.04 -11.49
N GLY A 98 1.84 10.34 -11.30
CA GLY A 98 0.53 10.92 -11.49
C GLY A 98 0.52 12.44 -11.51
N ILE A 99 -0.70 12.98 -11.45
CA ILE A 99 -0.97 14.42 -11.48
C ILE A 99 -1.75 14.79 -10.22
N ILE A 100 -1.35 15.86 -9.54
CA ILE A 100 -2.10 16.40 -8.40
C ILE A 100 -3.41 16.98 -8.91
N VAL A 101 -4.53 16.54 -8.30
CA VAL A 101 -5.89 17.00 -8.62
C VAL A 101 -6.56 17.75 -7.47
N LYS A 102 -5.96 17.74 -6.29
CA LYS A 102 -6.35 18.55 -5.13
C LYS A 102 -5.16 18.61 -4.18
N ALA A 103 -4.94 19.75 -3.53
CA ALA A 103 -3.88 19.92 -2.54
C ALA A 103 -4.40 20.64 -1.29
N GLY A 104 -3.97 20.19 -0.12
CA GLY A 104 -4.17 20.90 1.13
C GLY A 104 -3.36 22.20 1.17
N LYS A 105 -3.78 23.18 1.99
CA LYS A 105 -3.16 24.51 2.05
C LYS A 105 -1.71 24.49 2.56
N GLU A 106 -1.35 23.44 3.29
CA GLU A 106 -0.03 23.22 3.90
C GLU A 106 0.75 22.09 3.19
N ALA A 107 0.27 21.64 2.02
CA ALA A 107 0.96 20.63 1.23
C ALA A 107 2.07 21.28 0.38
N PHE A 108 3.29 21.35 0.93
CA PHE A 108 4.41 22.05 0.29
C PHE A 108 5.24 21.16 -0.66
N ASN A 109 5.51 21.70 -1.84
CA ASN A 109 6.40 21.11 -2.82
C ASN A 109 7.86 21.43 -2.47
N LYS A 110 8.61 20.39 -2.03
CA LYS A 110 10.04 20.48 -1.66
C LYS A 110 10.91 21.14 -2.74
N ARG A 111 10.59 20.96 -4.03
CA ARG A 111 11.34 21.56 -5.15
C ARG A 111 11.23 23.09 -5.18
N THR A 112 10.08 23.63 -4.79
CA THR A 112 9.77 25.06 -4.98
C THR A 112 9.67 25.84 -3.67
N GLY A 113 9.54 25.15 -2.53
CA GLY A 113 9.25 25.76 -1.23
C GLY A 113 7.86 26.40 -1.15
N LYS A 114 6.96 26.12 -2.09
CA LYS A 114 5.60 26.67 -2.18
C LYS A 114 4.56 25.54 -2.11
N PRO A 115 3.28 25.84 -1.81
CA PRO A 115 2.22 24.83 -1.89
C PRO A 115 2.14 24.19 -3.29
N PHE A 116 1.82 22.90 -3.34
CA PHE A 116 1.52 22.20 -4.58
C PHE A 116 0.33 22.84 -5.32
N LYS A 117 0.34 22.70 -6.65
CA LYS A 117 -0.75 23.17 -7.50
C LYS A 117 -1.42 21.99 -8.21
N GLU A 118 -2.71 22.13 -8.50
CA GLU A 118 -3.38 21.21 -9.42
C GLU A 118 -2.67 21.22 -10.78
N GLY A 119 -2.46 20.04 -11.35
CA GLY A 119 -1.69 19.86 -12.58
C GLY A 119 -0.19 19.56 -12.36
N ASP A 120 0.34 19.73 -11.15
CA ASP A 120 1.72 19.33 -10.85
C ASP A 120 1.89 17.81 -11.08
N ILE A 121 2.93 17.45 -11.83
CA ILE A 121 3.29 16.06 -12.11
C ILE A 121 4.24 15.59 -11.02
N VAL A 122 3.90 14.46 -10.40
CA VAL A 122 4.62 13.95 -9.24
C VAL A 122 4.81 12.44 -9.31
N THR A 123 5.89 12.01 -8.67
CA THR A 123 6.04 10.66 -8.11
C THR A 123 6.14 10.79 -6.59
N SER A 124 6.04 9.68 -5.86
CA SER A 124 6.42 9.61 -4.45
C SER A 124 7.49 8.54 -4.31
N GLU A 125 8.57 8.87 -3.63
CA GLU A 125 9.56 7.87 -3.22
C GLU A 125 9.37 7.59 -1.72
N GLU A 126 9.44 6.32 -1.35
CA GLU A 126 9.74 5.93 0.03
C GLU A 126 11.24 6.17 0.25
N MET A 127 11.58 7.10 1.16
CA MET A 127 12.92 7.19 1.74
C MET A 127 12.86 6.68 3.18
#